data_AF-A0A8K0IBY0-F1
#
_entry.id   AF-A0A8K0IBY0-F1
#
_cell.length_a   1.000
_cell.length_b   1.000
_cell.length_c   1.000
_cell.angle_alpha   90.00
_cell.angle_beta   90.00
_cell.angle_gamma   90.00
#
_symmetry.space_group_name_H-M   'P 1'
#
loop_
_entity.id
_entity.type
_entity.pdbx_description
1 polymer ?
#
loop_
_entity_poly.entity_id
_entity_poly.type
_entity_poly.pdbx_seq_one_letter_code
_entity_poly.pdbx_strand_id
1 'polypeptide(L)'
;MEHLLGLIRVRVVRGVNLAYRDTRGSDPYIVLRMGRQEVFDKDTFSRDDRMGDAEFGIRSFLEAVRMDLSGLPNGTIITTVRPERNNCLCGDSPIVWKDGRITQDLVLRLRNVESGEVELQLQWVSIPGAAVL
;
A
#
# COMPACT_ATOMS: atom_id res chain seq x y z
N MET A 1 5.29 -26.01 2.91
CA MET A 1 5.48 -24.55 2.85
C MET A 1 4.07 -24.00 2.71
N GLU A 2 3.47 -23.53 3.79
CA GLU A 2 2.08 -23.03 3.74
C GLU A 2 2.00 -21.87 2.76
N HIS A 3 1.31 -22.10 1.65
CA HIS A 3 1.06 -21.06 0.67
C HIS A 3 -0.02 -20.16 1.26
N LEU A 4 0.31 -18.90 1.49
CA LEU A 4 -0.69 -17.87 1.79
C LEU A 4 -1.61 -17.75 0.57
N LEU A 5 -2.83 -18.27 0.69
CA LEU A 5 -3.82 -18.23 -0.38
C LEU A 5 -4.71 -17.00 -0.24
N GLY A 6 -4.20 -15.87 -0.72
CA GLY A 6 -4.94 -14.62 -0.72
C GLY A 6 -4.29 -13.55 -1.58
N LEU A 7 -4.98 -12.43 -1.67
CA LEU A 7 -4.56 -11.24 -2.40
C LEU A 7 -4.34 -10.10 -1.41
N ILE A 8 -3.31 -9.30 -1.64
CA ILE A 8 -3.21 -7.98 -1.05
C ILE A 8 -3.94 -7.02 -1.97
N ARG A 9 -5.07 -6.49 -1.52
CA ARG A 9 -5.73 -5.39 -2.20
C ARG A 9 -5.00 -4.11 -1.82
N VAL A 10 -4.40 -3.44 -2.81
CA VAL A 10 -3.85 -2.09 -2.66
C VAL A 10 -4.89 -1.12 -3.20
N ARG A 11 -5.40 -0.24 -2.34
CA ARG A 11 -6.27 0.87 -2.73
C ARG A 11 -5.43 2.14 -2.74
N VAL A 12 -5.29 2.75 -3.92
CA VAL A 12 -4.83 4.13 -4.03
C VAL A 12 -5.95 5.03 -3.51
N VAL A 13 -5.68 5.79 -2.45
CA VAL A 13 -6.67 6.69 -1.85
C VAL A 13 -6.63 8.04 -2.55
N ARG A 14 -5.46 8.68 -2.58
CA ARG A 14 -5.20 9.95 -3.28
C ARG A 14 -3.71 10.29 -3.33
N GLY A 15 -3.35 11.23 -4.20
CA GLY A 15 -2.09 11.98 -4.11
C GLY A 15 -2.29 13.32 -3.38
N VAL A 16 -1.25 13.81 -2.71
CA VAL A 16 -1.25 15.07 -1.96
C VAL A 16 -0.05 15.91 -2.37
N ASN A 17 -0.27 17.17 -2.75
CA ASN A 17 0.77 18.13 -3.15
C ASN A 17 1.78 17.56 -4.16
N LEU A 18 1.26 16.83 -5.16
CA LEU A 18 2.08 16.22 -6.21
C LEU A 18 2.76 17.31 -7.03
N ALA A 19 3.95 16.96 -7.52
CA ALA A 19 4.74 17.82 -8.37
C ALA A 19 3.99 18.28 -9.63
N TYR A 20 4.33 19.47 -10.11
CA TYR A 20 3.73 20.06 -11.30
C TYR A 20 4.59 19.74 -12.52
N ARG A 21 4.01 19.24 -13.61
CA ARG A 21 4.77 18.86 -14.81
C ARG A 21 4.30 19.56 -16.09
N ASP A 22 3.05 20.02 -16.16
CA ASP A 22 2.52 20.77 -17.31
C ASP A 22 2.00 22.14 -16.91
N THR A 23 1.98 23.10 -17.85
CA THR A 23 1.52 24.50 -17.63
C THR A 23 0.13 24.69 -17.01
N ARG A 24 -0.70 23.64 -16.95
CA ARG A 24 -2.04 23.68 -16.35
C ARG A 24 -2.26 22.64 -15.23
N GLY A 25 -1.32 21.75 -14.97
CA GLY A 25 -1.53 20.63 -14.06
C GLY A 25 -0.51 19.52 -14.21
N SER A 26 -0.87 18.36 -13.70
CA SER A 26 -0.24 17.08 -14.04
C SER A 26 -1.37 16.07 -14.17
N ASP A 27 -1.18 15.04 -14.98
CA ASP A 27 -2.09 13.89 -15.10
C ASP A 27 -1.45 12.66 -14.41
N PRO A 28 -1.42 12.63 -13.05
CA PRO A 28 -0.70 11.60 -12.33
C PRO A 28 -1.39 10.25 -12.43
N TYR A 29 -0.62 9.20 -12.70
CA TYR A 29 -1.01 7.81 -12.51
C TYR A 29 0.00 7.09 -11.63
N ILE A 30 -0.41 5.98 -11.03
CA ILE A 30 0.45 5.16 -10.18
C ILE A 30 0.72 3.83 -10.86
N VAL A 31 2.00 3.43 -10.86
CA VAL A 31 2.43 2.09 -11.22
C VAL A 31 2.87 1.36 -9.97
N LEU A 32 2.13 0.32 -9.59
CA LEU A 32 2.50 -0.54 -8.47
C LEU A 32 3.30 -1.74 -8.99
N ARG A 33 4.48 -1.95 -8.41
CA ARG A 33 5.39 -3.04 -8.79
C ARG A 33 5.65 -3.97 -7.61
N MET A 34 5.43 -5.26 -7.81
CA MET A 34 5.76 -6.30 -6.83
C MET A 34 6.42 -7.48 -7.54
N GLY A 35 7.74 -7.60 -7.38
CA GLY A 35 8.53 -8.59 -8.13
C GLY A 35 8.45 -8.33 -9.64
N ARG A 36 7.89 -9.28 -10.40
CA ARG A 36 7.68 -9.16 -11.86
C ARG A 36 6.27 -8.67 -12.25
N GLN A 37 5.42 -8.37 -11.26
CA GLN A 37 4.07 -7.88 -11.50
C GLN A 37 4.08 -6.36 -11.54
N GLU A 38 3.50 -5.78 -12.59
CA GLU A 38 3.26 -4.34 -12.72
C GLU A 38 1.76 -4.12 -12.93
N VAL A 39 1.16 -3.25 -12.13
CA VAL A 39 -0.25 -2.86 -12.23
C VAL A 39 -0.31 -1.36 -12.51
N PHE A 40 -1.08 -1.00 -13.53
CA PHE A 40 -1.28 0.37 -13.98
C PHE A 40 -2.72 0.79 -13.72
N ASP A 41 -2.92 2.06 -13.38
CA ASP A 41 -4.24 2.67 -13.49
C ASP A 41 -4.63 2.81 -14.97
N LYS A 42 -5.91 2.65 -15.27
CA LYS A 42 -6.41 2.61 -16.65
C LYS A 42 -6.89 4.01 -17.08
N ASP A 43 -5.94 4.93 -17.25
CA ASP A 43 -6.18 6.24 -17.87
C ASP A 43 -5.43 6.38 -19.21
N THR A 44 -5.83 7.38 -20.00
CA THR A 44 -5.26 7.60 -21.35
C THR A 44 -3.88 8.23 -21.23
N PHE A 45 -2.83 7.41 -21.36
CA PHE A 45 -1.43 7.84 -21.21
C PHE A 45 -1.05 8.94 -22.21
N SER A 46 -0.55 10.07 -21.70
CA SER A 46 0.21 11.06 -22.46
C SER A 46 1.71 10.76 -22.30
N ARG A 47 2.61 11.56 -22.88
CA ARG A 47 4.07 11.38 -22.65
C ARG A 47 4.41 11.94 -21.27
N ASP A 48 4.46 11.09 -20.27
CA ASP A 48 4.50 11.55 -18.88
C ASP A 48 5.92 11.75 -18.34
N ASP A 49 6.15 12.90 -17.71
CA ASP A 49 7.30 13.15 -16.86
C ASP A 49 7.16 12.37 -15.54
N ARG A 50 8.28 11.86 -15.01
CA ARG A 50 8.25 11.16 -13.72
C ARG A 50 7.85 12.10 -12.59
N MET A 51 6.88 11.67 -11.78
CA MET A 51 6.35 12.41 -10.64
C MET A 51 6.83 11.86 -9.29
N GLY A 52 7.94 11.13 -9.29
CA GLY A 52 8.56 10.51 -8.12
C GLY A 52 8.20 9.05 -7.92
N ASP A 53 8.85 8.43 -6.93
CA ASP A 53 8.67 7.02 -6.56
C ASP A 53 8.73 6.81 -5.05
N ALA A 54 8.07 5.75 -4.57
CA ALA A 54 8.14 5.32 -3.19
C ALA A 54 8.11 3.79 -3.09
N GLU A 55 8.72 3.28 -2.04
CA GLU A 55 8.74 1.85 -1.72
C GLU A 55 8.26 1.63 -0.28
N PHE A 56 7.57 0.52 -0.05
CA PHE A 56 7.13 0.09 1.26
C PHE A 56 7.23 -1.43 1.41
N GLY A 57 7.55 -1.90 2.62
CA GLY A 57 7.64 -3.31 2.94
C GLY A 57 6.29 -3.87 3.37
N ILE A 58 5.97 -5.09 2.91
CA ILE A 58 4.74 -5.82 3.29
C ILE A 58 4.98 -6.92 4.33
N ARG A 59 6.21 -7.06 4.83
CA ARG A 59 6.58 -8.17 5.72
C ARG A 59 5.74 -8.18 7.00
N SER A 60 5.69 -7.07 7.72
CA SER A 60 4.90 -6.95 8.96
C SER A 60 3.41 -7.17 8.71
N PHE A 61 2.91 -6.75 7.54
CA PHE A 61 1.54 -7.01 7.11
C PHE A 61 1.27 -8.51 6.94
N LEU A 62 2.17 -9.22 6.25
CA LEU A 62 2.06 -10.68 6.05
C LEU A 62 2.25 -11.47 7.35
N GLU A 63 3.10 -11.00 8.27
CA GLU A 63 3.24 -11.57 9.60
C GLU A 63 1.93 -11.46 10.39
N ALA A 64 1.26 -10.30 10.33
CA ALA A 64 -0.06 -10.12 10.93
C ALA A 64 -1.13 -11.05 10.31
N VAL A 65 -1.10 -11.27 9.00
CA VAL A 65 -2.02 -12.19 8.30
C VAL A 65 -1.89 -13.64 8.78
N ARG A 66 -0.71 -14.05 9.25
CA ARG A 66 -0.44 -15.41 9.74
C ARG A 66 -0.83 -15.61 11.21
N MET A 67 -1.19 -14.54 11.92
CA MET A 67 -1.59 -14.64 13.32
C MET A 67 -3.00 -15.21 13.45
N ASP A 68 -3.23 -15.96 14.52
CA ASP A 68 -4.59 -16.26 14.96
C ASP A 68 -5.19 -15.00 15.61
N LEU A 69 -6.13 -14.37 14.92
CA LEU A 69 -6.82 -13.16 15.36
C LEU A 69 -8.24 -13.46 15.86
N SER A 70 -8.59 -14.74 16.02
CA SER A 70 -9.89 -15.13 16.51
C SER A 70 -10.14 -14.59 17.92
N GLY A 71 -11.33 -14.03 18.14
CA GLY A 71 -11.72 -13.45 19.43
C GLY A 71 -11.11 -12.08 19.76
N LEU A 72 -10.25 -11.50 18.91
CA LEU A 72 -9.76 -10.15 19.14
C LEU A 72 -10.86 -9.10 18.91
N PRO A 73 -10.91 -8.03 19.75
CA PRO A 73 -11.83 -6.92 19.55
C PRO A 73 -11.66 -6.24 18.19
N ASN A 74 -12.75 -5.63 17.71
CA ASN A 74 -12.68 -4.81 16.51
C ASN A 74 -11.80 -3.57 16.74
N GLY A 75 -10.89 -3.27 15.81
CA GLY A 75 -9.99 -2.12 15.91
C GLY A 75 -8.68 -2.41 16.66
N THR A 76 -8.39 -3.67 17.00
CA THR A 76 -7.10 -4.03 17.62
C THR A 76 -5.94 -3.69 16.69
N ILE A 77 -5.00 -2.89 17.21
CA ILE A 77 -3.71 -2.65 16.56
C ILE A 77 -2.82 -3.88 16.81
N ILE A 78 -2.47 -4.58 15.75
CA ILE A 78 -1.62 -5.78 15.80
C ILE A 78 -0.15 -5.37 15.94
N THR A 79 0.28 -4.41 15.12
CA THR A 79 1.62 -3.83 15.14
C THR A 79 1.59 -2.48 14.45
N THR A 80 2.66 -1.69 14.59
CA THR A 80 2.81 -0.39 13.94
C THR A 80 4.15 -0.32 13.24
N VAL A 81 4.13 -0.05 11.93
CA VAL A 81 5.34 0.28 11.16
C VAL A 81 5.58 1.78 11.29
N ARG A 82 6.77 2.17 11.73
CA ARG A 82 7.10 3.59 11.96
C ARG A 82 7.95 4.17 10.83
N PRO A 83 7.94 5.51 10.65
CA PRO A 83 8.88 6.19 9.78
C PRO A 83 10.32 5.92 10.18
N GLU A 84 11.15 5.57 9.20
CA GLU A 84 12.57 5.34 9.37
C GLU A 84 13.34 5.95 8.18
N ARG A 85 14.65 6.18 8.35
CA ARG A 85 15.48 6.79 7.29
C ARG A 85 15.54 5.96 5.99
N ASN A 86 15.25 4.66 6.08
CA ASN A 86 15.31 3.69 5.00
C ASN A 86 13.94 3.36 4.38
N ASN A 87 12.85 3.99 4.84
CA ASN A 87 11.51 3.78 4.31
C ASN A 87 10.88 5.11 3.86
N CYS A 88 9.75 5.03 3.16
CA CYS A 88 9.08 6.21 2.61
C CYS A 88 7.91 6.68 3.48
N LEU A 89 7.72 6.18 4.70
CA LEU A 89 6.55 6.53 5.52
C LEU A 89 6.64 7.96 6.05
N CYS A 90 5.56 8.74 5.90
CA CYS A 90 5.42 10.07 6.49
C CYS A 90 4.90 10.05 7.94
N GLY A 91 4.34 8.93 8.39
CA GLY A 91 3.74 8.78 9.71
C GLY A 91 3.62 7.32 10.13
N ASP A 92 3.22 7.11 11.38
CA ASP A 92 2.95 5.77 11.91
C ASP A 92 1.88 5.07 11.07
N SER A 93 2.17 3.83 10.69
CA SER A 93 1.31 2.98 9.86
C SER A 93 0.90 1.75 10.67
N PRO A 94 -0.19 1.85 11.46
CA PRO A 94 -0.70 0.72 12.23
C PRO A 94 -1.32 -0.33 11.30
N ILE A 95 -1.05 -1.59 11.61
CA ILE A 95 -1.73 -2.75 11.03
C ILE A 95 -2.84 -3.15 11.99
N VAL A 96 -4.08 -3.08 11.53
CA VAL A 96 -5.28 -3.14 12.36
C VAL A 96 -6.16 -4.31 11.96
N TRP A 97 -6.59 -5.09 12.95
CA TRP A 97 -7.68 -6.04 12.82
C TRP A 97 -9.01 -5.29 12.92
N LYS A 98 -9.75 -5.23 11.82
CA LYS A 98 -11.04 -4.55 11.78
C LYS A 98 -12.03 -5.27 10.87
N ASP A 99 -13.24 -5.49 11.37
CA ASP A 99 -14.38 -6.05 10.65
C ASP A 99 -14.04 -7.38 9.93
N GLY A 100 -13.32 -8.26 10.64
CA GLY A 100 -12.90 -9.57 10.13
C GLY A 100 -11.75 -9.52 9.11
N ARG A 101 -11.06 -8.38 8.99
CA ARG A 101 -10.01 -8.14 7.99
C ARG A 101 -8.80 -7.45 8.61
N ILE A 102 -7.64 -7.69 8.01
CA ILE A 102 -6.43 -6.93 8.32
C ILE A 102 -6.33 -5.77 7.34
N THR A 103 -6.12 -4.57 7.89
CA THR A 103 -5.98 -3.32 7.15
C THR A 103 -4.70 -2.59 7.58
N GLN A 104 -4.11 -1.82 6.67
CA GLN A 104 -2.98 -0.95 6.96
C GLN A 104 -3.06 0.30 6.09
N ASP A 105 -3.13 1.46 6.72
CA ASP A 105 -3.07 2.74 6.02
C ASP A 105 -1.61 3.20 5.90
N LEU A 106 -1.23 3.69 4.73
CA LEU A 106 0.12 4.12 4.38
C LEU A 106 0.06 5.55 3.85
N VAL A 107 0.92 6.43 4.37
CA VAL A 107 1.22 7.72 3.76
C VAL A 107 2.68 7.70 3.35
N LEU A 108 2.93 7.76 2.05
CA LEU A 108 4.26 7.61 1.48
C LEU A 108 4.76 8.92 0.88
N ARG A 109 5.93 9.37 1.31
CA ARG A 109 6.65 10.47 0.68
C ARG A 109 7.28 10.00 -0.63
N LEU A 110 7.01 10.72 -1.70
CA LEU A 110 7.67 10.45 -2.97
C LEU A 110 9.12 10.95 -2.92
N ARG A 111 10.02 10.13 -3.47
CA ARG A 111 11.43 10.43 -3.70
C ARG A 111 11.64 10.85 -5.15
N ASN A 112 12.83 11.37 -5.45
CA ASN A 112 13.22 11.78 -6.81
C ASN A 112 12.25 12.81 -7.44
N VAL A 113 11.63 13.62 -6.58
CA VAL A 113 10.65 14.64 -6.91
C VAL A 113 10.69 15.73 -5.83
N GLU A 114 10.35 16.98 -6.19
CA GLU A 114 10.39 18.14 -5.30
C GLU A 114 9.27 18.14 -4.25
N SER A 115 8.14 17.50 -4.55
CA SER A 115 7.01 17.38 -3.64
C SER A 115 6.11 16.21 -4.03
N GLY A 116 5.34 15.73 -3.05
CA GLY A 116 4.28 14.77 -3.27
C GLY A 116 4.25 13.67 -2.23
N GLU A 117 3.03 13.34 -1.82
CA GLU A 117 2.75 12.18 -0.99
C GLU A 117 1.64 11.37 -1.65
N VAL A 118 1.65 10.05 -1.40
CA VAL A 118 0.59 9.14 -1.83
C VAL A 118 0.02 8.46 -0.60
N GLU A 119 -1.30 8.50 -0.49
CA GLU A 119 -2.05 7.75 0.51
C GLU A 119 -2.54 6.43 -0.11
N LEU A 120 -2.18 5.31 0.53
CA LEU A 120 -2.59 3.97 0.14
C LEU A 120 -3.26 3.28 1.34
N GLN A 121 -4.13 2.31 1.05
CA GLN A 121 -4.65 1.37 2.03
C GLN A 121 -4.41 -0.06 1.54
N LEU A 122 -3.77 -0.87 2.38
CA LEU A 122 -3.66 -2.31 2.17
C LEU A 122 -4.80 -3.03 2.88
N GLN A 123 -5.32 -4.07 2.24
CA GLN A 123 -6.30 -4.96 2.84
C GLN A 123 -6.01 -6.40 2.42
N TRP A 124 -6.08 -7.34 3.37
CA TRP A 124 -6.02 -8.77 3.05
C TRP A 124 -7.37 -9.25 2.51
N VAL A 125 -7.31 -10.04 1.44
CA VAL A 125 -8.47 -10.69 0.83
C VAL A 125 -8.19 -12.19 0.72
N SER A 126 -8.82 -12.99 1.56
CA SER A 126 -8.77 -14.45 1.45
C SER A 126 -9.49 -14.91 0.19
N ILE A 127 -8.90 -15.85 -0.56
CA ILE A 127 -9.55 -16.47 -1.72
C ILE A 127 -10.34 -17.70 -1.25
N PRO A 128 -11.68 -17.70 -1.35
CA PRO A 128 -12.48 -18.86 -0.98
C PRO A 128 -12.13 -20.07 -1.87
N GLY A 129 -12.03 -21.26 -1.27
CA GLY A 129 -11.78 -22.51 -2.02
C GLY A 129 -10.30 -22.80 -2.33
N ALA A 130 -9.39 -21.92 -1.91
CA ALA A 130 -7.98 -22.21 -1.95
C ALA A 130 -7.64 -23.15 -0.77
N ALA A 131 -7.35 -24.42 -1.07
CA ALA A 131 -7.15 -25.46 -0.07
C ALA A 131 -5.95 -25.16 0.84
N VAL A 132 -6.19 -25.09 2.15
CA VAL A 132 -5.14 -25.33 3.14
C VAL A 132 -4.74 -26.79 2.96
N LEU A 133 -3.58 -27.05 2.36
CA LEU A 133 -2.94 -28.38 2.37
C LEU A 133 -2.05 -28.49 3.61
#